data_AF-A0A5N6KMD0-F1
#
_entry.id   AF-A0A5N6KMD0-F1
#
_cell.length_a   1.000
_cell.length_b   1.000
_cell.length_c   1.000
_cell.angle_alpha   90.00
_cell.angle_beta   90.00
_cell.angle_gamma   90.00
#
_symmetry.space_group_name_H-M   'P 1'
#
loop_
_entity.id
_entity.type
_entity.pdbx_description
1 polymer ?
#
loop_
_entity_poly.entity_id
_entity_poly.type
_entity_poly.pdbx_seq_one_letter_code
_entity_poly.pdbx_strand_id
1 'polypeptide(L)'
;MINQNQHVDVDAVNQLNLPSSEAVVFEYNKGSMYRGIRYSGKVPLYRKTWVQDQRSKWAEGHNGHMIGQWWPERLCALRDRAHGELQRGICGQKGVGAVSIYMGTEYDNRDNGDEIEYCGDGGDGLTLMDLSLEKGTLIRVLRAANGDSAWAPVVGVRYDGLYKIISKEEMTKEESKRQNYRYKLLRCENQKPFPYNGEDSRPTMEEKAEFMEMKPWEALRH
;
A
#
# COMPACT_ATOMS: atom_id res chain seq x y z
N MET A 1 -16.22 20.76 -15.68
CA MET A 1 -15.96 19.31 -15.64
C MET A 1 -15.91 18.87 -14.19
N ILE A 2 -16.69 17.86 -13.84
CA ILE A 2 -17.16 17.58 -12.48
C ILE A 2 -15.96 17.22 -11.57
N ASN A 3 -15.66 18.09 -10.61
CA ASN A 3 -14.58 17.96 -9.62
C ASN A 3 -14.99 17.00 -8.47
N GLN A 4 -15.61 15.86 -8.79
CA GLN A 4 -15.94 14.85 -7.79
C GLN A 4 -15.08 13.62 -8.04
N ASN A 5 -14.55 13.03 -6.96
CA ASN A 5 -14.04 11.68 -7.05
C ASN A 5 -15.21 10.80 -7.48
N GLN A 6 -15.02 9.98 -8.52
CA GLN A 6 -16.00 8.97 -8.86
C GLN A 6 -16.27 8.11 -7.62
N HIS A 7 -17.54 7.82 -7.37
CA HIS A 7 -17.90 6.90 -6.31
C HIS A 7 -17.22 5.55 -6.58
N VAL A 8 -16.53 5.03 -5.56
CA VAL A 8 -15.88 3.72 -5.67
C VAL A 8 -16.91 2.67 -5.28
N ASP A 9 -17.32 1.87 -6.26
CA ASP A 9 -18.14 0.68 -6.03
C ASP A 9 -17.27 -0.40 -5.39
N VAL A 10 -17.32 -0.48 -4.06
CA VAL A 10 -16.50 -1.40 -3.27
C VAL A 10 -16.84 -2.85 -3.57
N ASP A 11 -18.12 -3.15 -3.79
CA ASP A 11 -18.57 -4.52 -4.04
C ASP A 11 -18.11 -5.00 -5.43
N ALA A 12 -18.24 -4.15 -6.45
CA ALA A 12 -17.69 -4.45 -7.76
C ALA A 12 -16.17 -4.67 -7.71
N VAL A 13 -15.42 -3.80 -7.01
CA VAL A 13 -13.96 -3.97 -6.86
C VAL A 13 -13.61 -5.25 -6.11
N ASN A 14 -14.37 -5.64 -5.10
CA ASN A 14 -14.16 -6.90 -4.39
C ASN A 14 -14.33 -8.11 -5.33
N GLN A 15 -15.34 -8.10 -6.20
CA GLN A 15 -15.52 -9.16 -7.20
C GLN A 15 -14.34 -9.26 -8.17
N LEU A 16 -13.78 -8.11 -8.57
CA LEU A 16 -12.61 -8.01 -9.45
C LEU A 16 -11.28 -8.42 -8.81
N ASN A 17 -11.30 -8.77 -7.52
CA ASN A 17 -10.14 -9.32 -6.81
C ASN A 17 -10.21 -10.83 -6.65
N LEU A 18 -11.26 -11.50 -7.14
CA LEU A 18 -11.37 -12.96 -7.11
C LEU A 18 -10.59 -13.62 -8.28
N PRO A 19 -10.08 -14.85 -8.14
CA PRO A 19 -9.22 -15.49 -9.14
C PRO A 19 -9.83 -15.66 -10.54
N SER A 20 -11.16 -15.77 -10.65
CA SER A 20 -11.87 -15.98 -11.91
C SER A 20 -12.50 -14.71 -12.49
N SER A 21 -12.17 -13.53 -11.96
CA SER A 21 -12.69 -12.26 -12.48
C SER A 21 -12.10 -11.92 -13.85
N GLU A 22 -12.85 -11.19 -14.67
CA GLU A 22 -12.32 -10.62 -15.91
C GLU A 22 -11.07 -9.77 -15.65
N ALA A 23 -10.10 -9.86 -16.57
CA ALA A 23 -8.91 -9.03 -16.51
C ALA A 23 -9.32 -7.57 -16.74
N VAL A 24 -9.30 -6.78 -15.67
CA VAL A 24 -9.51 -5.34 -15.77
C VAL A 24 -8.19 -4.70 -16.15
N VAL A 25 -8.14 -4.19 -17.38
CA VAL A 25 -7.03 -3.37 -17.84
C VAL A 25 -7.10 -2.04 -17.10
N PHE A 26 -6.13 -1.79 -16.24
CA PHE A 26 -5.94 -0.46 -15.67
C PHE A 26 -5.50 0.49 -16.78
N GLU A 27 -6.43 1.24 -17.35
CA GLU A 27 -6.14 2.24 -18.39
C GLU A 27 -5.27 3.36 -17.83
N TYR A 28 -4.04 3.41 -18.31
CA TYR A 28 -3.12 4.50 -18.02
C TYR A 28 -3.61 5.78 -18.71
N ASN A 29 -3.86 6.81 -17.89
CA ASN A 29 -4.28 8.12 -18.37
C ASN A 29 -3.10 9.10 -18.23
N LYS A 30 -2.40 9.35 -19.34
CA LYS A 30 -1.25 10.26 -19.40
C LYS A 30 -1.56 11.63 -18.79
N GLY A 31 -0.66 12.16 -17.97
CA GLY A 31 -0.83 13.43 -17.24
C GLY A 31 -1.71 13.34 -15.99
N SER A 32 -2.27 12.17 -15.69
CA SER A 32 -3.14 11.92 -14.54
C SER A 32 -2.53 11.00 -13.49
N MET A 33 -1.26 10.60 -13.61
CA MET A 33 -0.56 9.72 -12.66
C MET A 33 -0.66 10.20 -11.20
N TYR A 34 -0.49 11.50 -10.96
CA TYR A 34 -0.65 12.12 -9.63
C TYR A 34 -2.09 12.55 -9.32
N ARG A 35 -3.05 12.26 -10.22
CA ARG A 35 -4.48 12.65 -10.18
C ARG A 35 -4.71 14.06 -9.62
N GLY A 36 -3.95 15.04 -10.12
CA GLY A 36 -4.10 16.44 -9.71
C GLY A 36 -3.40 16.85 -8.41
N ILE A 37 -2.62 15.99 -7.75
CA ILE A 37 -1.61 16.43 -6.77
C ILE A 37 -0.57 17.27 -7.52
N ARG A 38 -0.30 18.48 -7.02
CA ARG A 38 0.78 19.35 -7.47
C ARG A 38 1.71 19.62 -6.30
N TYR A 39 3.01 19.73 -6.51
CA TYR A 39 3.92 20.07 -5.42
C TYR A 39 4.20 21.59 -5.45
N SER A 40 4.26 22.23 -4.28
CA SER A 40 4.77 23.60 -4.13
C SER A 40 5.73 23.62 -2.94
N GLY A 41 7.03 23.60 -3.23
CA GLY A 41 8.07 23.39 -2.21
C GLY A 41 7.94 22.02 -1.54
N LYS A 42 8.14 21.95 -0.21
CA LYS A 42 8.09 20.70 0.58
C LYS A 42 6.68 20.18 0.89
N VAL A 43 5.63 20.95 0.57
CA VAL A 43 4.25 20.58 0.89
C VAL A 43 3.52 20.19 -0.39
N PRO A 44 2.93 18.99 -0.46
CA PRO A 44 2.07 18.64 -1.57
C PRO A 44 0.80 19.50 -1.51
N LEU A 45 0.55 20.28 -2.56
CA LEU A 45 -0.72 20.95 -2.78
C LEU A 45 -1.71 19.97 -3.41
N TYR A 46 -2.72 19.59 -2.66
CA TYR A 46 -3.91 18.94 -3.22
C TYR A 46 -4.83 20.02 -3.84
N ARG A 47 -5.62 19.65 -4.86
CA ARG A 47 -6.66 20.54 -5.36
C ARG A 47 -7.69 20.76 -4.25
N LYS A 48 -7.88 22.01 -3.81
CA LYS A 48 -8.91 22.41 -2.82
C LYS A 48 -10.33 21.95 -3.16
N THR A 49 -10.57 21.59 -4.42
CA THR A 49 -11.85 21.10 -4.95
C THR A 49 -12.03 19.58 -4.88
N TRP A 50 -11.06 18.81 -4.37
CA TRP A 50 -11.24 17.37 -4.14
C TRP A 50 -12.23 17.14 -2.99
N VAL A 51 -13.41 16.60 -3.32
CA VAL A 51 -14.35 16.11 -2.30
C VAL A 51 -13.67 15.00 -1.52
N GLN A 52 -13.78 15.04 -0.19
CA GLN A 52 -13.21 14.01 0.66
C GLN A 52 -13.81 12.65 0.30
N ASP A 53 -12.95 11.70 -0.03
CA ASP A 53 -13.30 10.29 -0.06
C ASP A 53 -13.87 9.90 1.31
N GLN A 54 -15.14 9.48 1.29
CA GLN A 54 -15.92 9.14 2.47
C GLN A 54 -15.54 7.77 3.05
N ARG A 55 -14.77 6.96 2.31
CA ARG A 55 -14.24 5.70 2.84
C ARG A 55 -13.32 5.99 4.01
N SER A 56 -13.52 5.24 5.09
CA SER A 56 -12.61 5.29 6.23
C SER A 56 -11.23 4.79 5.79
N LYS A 57 -10.16 5.52 6.17
CA LYS A 57 -8.78 5.03 6.00
C LYS A 57 -8.47 3.81 6.88
N TRP A 58 -9.32 3.54 7.87
CA TRP A 58 -9.23 2.41 8.80
C TRP A 58 -10.20 1.27 8.46
N ALA A 59 -10.88 1.32 7.32
CA ALA A 59 -11.73 0.21 6.89
C ALA A 59 -10.88 -1.06 6.70
N GLU A 60 -11.43 -2.20 7.07
CA GLU A 60 -10.88 -3.53 6.78
C GLU A 60 -11.17 -3.94 5.32
N GLY A 61 -10.43 -4.92 4.81
CA GLY A 61 -10.62 -5.45 3.46
C GLY A 61 -9.94 -4.62 2.38
N HIS A 62 -10.32 -4.84 1.11
CA HIS A 62 -9.69 -4.20 -0.04
C HIS A 62 -9.88 -2.67 -0.06
N ASN A 63 -10.88 -2.17 0.69
CA ASN A 63 -11.23 -0.76 0.76
C ASN A 63 -11.41 -0.13 -0.63
N GLY A 64 -11.97 -0.86 -1.61
CA GLY A 64 -12.15 -0.38 -2.98
C GLY A 64 -10.87 -0.27 -3.82
N HIS A 65 -9.85 -1.07 -3.51
CA HIS A 65 -8.64 -1.18 -4.31
C HIS A 65 -8.52 -2.53 -5.00
N MET A 66 -8.15 -2.51 -6.27
CA MET A 66 -7.84 -3.72 -7.03
C MET A 66 -6.40 -4.14 -6.75
N ILE A 67 -6.16 -5.43 -6.54
CA ILE A 67 -4.81 -6.00 -6.48
C ILE A 67 -4.06 -5.64 -7.77
N GLY A 68 -2.82 -5.17 -7.61
CA GLY A 68 -2.00 -4.61 -8.69
C GLY A 68 -2.11 -3.09 -8.85
N GLN A 69 -3.08 -2.43 -8.19
CA GLN A 69 -3.20 -0.97 -8.25
C GLN A 69 -1.90 -0.32 -7.79
N TRP A 70 -1.38 0.58 -8.63
CA TRP A 70 -0.09 1.23 -8.45
C TRP A 70 -0.23 2.73 -8.27
N TRP A 71 0.70 3.31 -7.51
CA TRP A 71 0.82 4.73 -7.25
C TRP A 71 2.28 5.18 -7.41
N PRO A 72 2.52 6.37 -7.99
CA PRO A 72 3.87 6.92 -8.14
C PRO A 72 4.54 7.23 -6.79
N GLU A 73 3.74 7.62 -5.80
CA GLU A 73 4.20 7.96 -4.46
C GLU A 73 3.21 7.48 -3.40
N ARG A 74 3.72 7.23 -2.19
CA ARG A 74 2.93 6.91 -0.99
C ARG A 74 1.82 7.93 -0.70
N LEU A 75 2.06 9.21 -0.99
CA LEU A 75 1.04 10.25 -0.84
C LEU A 75 -0.20 9.98 -1.70
N CYS A 76 -0.03 9.43 -2.90
CA CYS A 76 -1.14 9.09 -3.78
C CYS A 76 -1.94 7.90 -3.20
N ALA A 77 -1.27 6.91 -2.63
CA ALA A 77 -1.92 5.81 -1.91
C ALA A 77 -2.69 6.31 -0.68
N LEU A 78 -2.18 7.34 0.02
CA LEU A 78 -2.89 7.98 1.12
C LEU A 78 -4.13 8.77 0.68
N ARG A 79 -3.99 9.55 -0.39
CA ARG A 79 -5.11 10.28 -1.00
C ARG A 79 -6.25 9.31 -1.34
N ASP A 80 -5.90 8.15 -1.89
CA ASP A 80 -6.86 7.15 -2.35
C ASP A 80 -7.35 6.21 -1.25
N ARG A 81 -6.92 6.40 0.02
CA ARG A 81 -7.30 5.59 1.20
C ARG A 81 -6.77 4.15 1.21
N ALA A 82 -5.79 3.82 0.36
CA ALA A 82 -5.15 2.52 0.37
C ALA A 82 -4.31 2.32 1.64
N HIS A 83 -3.60 3.39 2.06
CA HIS A 83 -2.81 3.42 3.28
C HIS A 83 -2.83 4.81 3.94
N GLY A 84 -3.29 4.90 5.18
CA GLY A 84 -3.68 6.16 5.82
C GLY A 84 -2.57 6.95 6.54
N GLU A 85 -1.30 6.57 6.39
CA GLU A 85 -0.14 7.19 7.05
C GLU A 85 0.94 7.59 6.02
N LEU A 86 1.56 8.77 6.18
CA LEU A 86 2.70 9.19 5.33
C LEU A 86 4.05 8.77 5.89
N GLN A 87 4.17 8.73 7.22
CA GLN A 87 5.45 8.48 7.89
C GLN A 87 5.52 7.06 8.47
N ARG A 88 4.43 6.55 9.02
CA ARG A 88 4.42 5.30 9.80
C ARG A 88 4.11 4.09 8.92
N GLY A 89 4.92 3.04 8.93
CA GLY A 89 4.67 1.84 8.14
C GLY A 89 3.31 1.18 8.39
N ILE A 90 2.77 1.30 9.61
CA ILE A 90 1.50 0.68 10.02
C ILE A 90 0.40 1.73 10.08
N CYS A 91 -0.73 1.45 9.43
CA CYS A 91 -1.94 2.27 9.51
C CYS A 91 -3.08 1.48 10.16
N GLY A 92 -3.69 2.08 11.17
CA GLY A 92 -4.77 1.49 11.95
C GLY A 92 -5.33 2.47 12.97
N GLN A 93 -6.20 1.97 13.85
CA GLN A 93 -6.81 2.75 14.91
C GLN A 93 -6.93 1.92 16.19
N LYS A 94 -6.78 2.57 17.35
CA LYS A 94 -7.05 1.94 18.65
C LYS A 94 -8.46 1.33 18.66
N GLY A 95 -8.59 0.12 19.17
CA GLY A 95 -9.85 -0.62 19.19
C GLY A 95 -10.23 -1.29 17.87
N VAL A 96 -9.63 -0.89 16.74
CA VAL A 96 -9.77 -1.55 15.44
C VAL A 96 -8.63 -2.54 15.23
N GLY A 97 -7.39 -2.06 15.32
CA GLY A 97 -6.17 -2.77 14.95
C GLY A 97 -5.49 -2.12 13.74
N ALA A 98 -4.42 -2.74 13.24
CA ALA A 98 -3.80 -2.43 11.96
C ALA A 98 -4.65 -2.97 10.79
N VAL A 99 -4.85 -2.15 9.76
CA VAL A 99 -5.63 -2.52 8.55
C VAL A 99 -4.85 -2.38 7.25
N SER A 100 -3.69 -1.71 7.29
CA SER A 100 -2.76 -1.71 6.16
C SER A 100 -1.33 -1.50 6.62
N ILE A 101 -0.39 -2.10 5.91
CA ILE A 101 1.04 -1.89 6.11
C ILE A 101 1.69 -1.39 4.81
N TYR A 102 2.72 -0.58 4.99
CA TYR A 102 3.62 -0.12 3.96
C TYR A 102 4.97 -0.83 4.13
N MET A 103 5.34 -1.62 3.13
CA MET A 103 6.60 -2.34 3.03
C MET A 103 7.63 -1.44 2.34
N GLY A 104 8.28 -0.60 3.12
CA GLY A 104 9.43 0.20 2.69
C GLY A 104 10.77 -0.49 2.97
N THR A 105 11.86 0.27 2.82
CA THR A 105 13.24 -0.21 2.98
C THR A 105 13.86 0.17 4.33
N GLU A 106 13.09 0.78 5.23
CA GLU A 106 13.61 1.34 6.48
C GLU A 106 13.90 0.29 7.57
N TYR A 107 13.42 -0.94 7.36
CA TYR A 107 13.53 -2.06 8.31
C TYR A 107 13.90 -3.35 7.58
N ASP A 108 14.51 -4.28 8.32
CA ASP A 108 14.85 -5.63 7.86
C ASP A 108 13.59 -6.53 7.79
N ASN A 109 12.69 -6.15 6.89
CA ASN A 109 11.52 -6.94 6.52
C ASN A 109 11.95 -8.03 5.55
N ARG A 110 11.41 -9.25 5.73
CA ARG A 110 11.65 -10.37 4.80
C ARG A 110 10.43 -10.56 3.91
N ASP A 111 10.66 -10.61 2.60
CA ASP A 111 9.58 -10.63 1.61
C ASP A 111 9.68 -11.87 0.72
N ASN A 112 8.85 -12.87 1.02
CA ASN A 112 8.71 -14.11 0.24
C ASN A 112 7.39 -14.14 -0.55
N GLY A 113 6.87 -12.97 -0.93
CA GLY A 113 5.66 -12.86 -1.74
C GLY A 113 4.39 -13.12 -0.91
N ASP A 114 3.91 -14.36 -0.89
CA ASP A 114 2.70 -14.72 -0.12
C ASP A 114 2.96 -14.79 1.39
N GLU A 115 4.21 -14.99 1.78
CA GLU A 115 4.65 -14.92 3.17
C GLU A 115 5.57 -13.71 3.36
N ILE A 116 5.30 -12.91 4.38
CA ILE A 116 6.15 -11.77 4.73
C ILE A 116 6.43 -11.77 6.24
N GLU A 117 7.63 -11.34 6.60
CA GLU A 117 8.00 -11.07 7.98
C GLU A 117 8.23 -9.57 8.15
N TYR A 118 7.36 -8.93 8.92
CA TYR A 118 7.28 -7.48 9.03
C TYR A 118 7.69 -7.00 10.42
N CYS A 119 8.63 -6.06 10.45
CA CYS A 119 9.07 -5.39 11.67
C CYS A 119 7.98 -4.44 12.20
N GLY A 120 7.58 -4.61 13.46
CA GLY A 120 6.56 -3.75 14.09
C GLY A 120 6.98 -2.28 14.26
N ASP A 121 6.09 -1.44 14.79
CA ASP A 121 6.37 -0.03 15.08
C ASP A 121 7.15 0.21 16.39
N GLY A 122 7.42 -0.86 17.15
CA GLY A 122 8.04 -0.78 18.48
C GLY A 122 7.11 -0.13 19.52
N GLY A 123 7.50 -0.20 20.79
CA GLY A 123 6.75 0.41 21.90
C GLY A 123 6.27 -0.59 22.95
N ASP A 124 5.88 -0.04 24.10
CA ASP A 124 5.43 -0.81 25.25
C ASP A 124 3.90 -1.03 25.19
N GLY A 125 3.47 -2.25 25.52
CA GLY A 125 2.05 -2.63 25.58
C GLY A 125 1.48 -3.16 24.27
N LEU A 126 0.14 -3.30 24.22
CA LEU A 126 -0.57 -3.88 23.08
C LEU A 126 -0.52 -2.95 21.86
N THR A 127 0.20 -3.38 20.82
CA THR A 127 0.31 -2.63 19.56
C THR A 127 -0.91 -2.82 18.66
N LEU A 128 -1.01 -2.03 17.59
CA LEU A 128 -2.04 -2.21 16.57
C LEU A 128 -1.93 -3.56 15.85
N MET A 129 -0.70 -4.06 15.66
CA MET A 129 -0.43 -5.36 15.04
C MET A 129 -0.83 -6.49 15.98
N ASP A 130 -0.58 -6.36 17.29
CA ASP A 130 -1.03 -7.37 18.27
C ASP A 130 -2.55 -7.49 18.28
N LEU A 131 -3.27 -6.36 18.26
CA LEU A 131 -4.73 -6.37 18.19
C LEU A 131 -5.24 -7.00 16.88
N SER A 132 -4.56 -6.77 15.75
CA SER A 132 -4.90 -7.40 14.48
C SER A 132 -4.60 -8.89 14.44
N LEU A 133 -3.54 -9.34 15.13
CA LEU A 133 -3.24 -10.76 15.31
C LEU A 133 -4.35 -11.44 16.12
N GLU A 134 -4.76 -10.84 17.25
CA GLU A 134 -5.83 -11.37 18.10
C GLU A 134 -7.17 -11.48 17.34
N LYS A 135 -7.49 -10.47 16.52
CA LYS A 135 -8.76 -10.42 15.78
C LYS A 135 -8.76 -11.17 14.44
N GLY A 136 -7.59 -11.51 13.92
CA GLY A 136 -7.46 -12.03 12.55
C GLY A 136 -7.83 -11.01 11.47
N THR A 137 -7.60 -9.72 11.73
CA THR A 137 -7.92 -8.60 10.83
C THR A 137 -7.24 -8.76 9.47
N LEU A 138 -7.96 -8.49 8.39
CA LEU A 138 -7.43 -8.42 7.03
C LEU A 138 -6.60 -7.14 6.85
N ILE A 139 -5.32 -7.32 6.53
CA ILE A 139 -4.35 -6.25 6.36
C ILE A 139 -4.03 -6.07 4.88
N ARG A 140 -4.26 -4.86 4.36
CA ARG A 140 -3.77 -4.48 3.03
C ARG A 140 -2.25 -4.34 3.04
N VAL A 141 -1.56 -5.05 2.16
CA VAL A 141 -0.11 -4.92 1.99
C VAL A 141 0.19 -4.04 0.78
N LEU A 142 0.89 -2.94 1.03
CA LEU A 142 1.42 -2.07 -0.01
C LEU A 142 2.94 -2.22 -0.08
N ARG A 143 3.45 -2.72 -1.20
CA ARG A 143 4.90 -2.82 -1.47
C ARG A 143 5.41 -1.54 -2.10
N ALA A 144 6.42 -0.93 -1.48
CA ALA A 144 7.18 0.14 -2.09
C ALA A 144 8.32 -0.43 -2.93
N ALA A 145 8.86 0.38 -3.83
CA ALA A 145 10.03 -0.02 -4.59
C ALA A 145 11.23 -0.34 -3.68
N ASN A 146 11.76 -1.54 -3.85
CA ASN A 146 12.88 -2.07 -3.08
C ASN A 146 13.72 -2.97 -4.00
N GLY A 147 15.01 -2.65 -4.16
CA GLY A 147 15.92 -3.43 -4.99
C GLY A 147 16.22 -4.83 -4.43
N ASP A 148 16.02 -5.03 -3.13
CA ASP A 148 16.31 -6.28 -2.44
C ASP A 148 15.12 -7.26 -2.43
N SER A 149 13.94 -6.84 -2.92
CA SER A 149 12.76 -7.70 -3.02
C SER A 149 12.38 -7.94 -4.49
N ALA A 150 12.34 -9.21 -4.88
CA ALA A 150 11.83 -9.62 -6.20
C ALA A 150 10.32 -9.38 -6.39
N TRP A 151 9.61 -9.10 -5.30
CA TRP A 151 8.15 -8.91 -5.28
C TRP A 151 7.77 -7.43 -5.30
N ALA A 152 8.69 -6.54 -4.98
CA ALA A 152 8.46 -5.11 -4.98
C ALA A 152 8.27 -4.56 -6.40
N PRO A 153 7.47 -3.49 -6.58
CA PRO A 153 7.44 -2.79 -7.85
C PRO A 153 8.80 -2.13 -8.13
N VAL A 154 9.16 -1.95 -9.41
CA VAL A 154 10.46 -1.34 -9.77
C VAL A 154 10.57 0.14 -9.38
N VAL A 155 9.43 0.84 -9.28
CA VAL A 155 9.30 2.22 -8.79
C VAL A 155 7.92 2.41 -8.14
N GLY A 156 7.76 3.43 -7.29
CA GLY A 156 6.47 3.76 -6.68
C GLY A 156 6.00 2.77 -5.61
N VAL A 157 4.68 2.58 -5.52
CA VAL A 157 4.00 1.77 -4.49
C VAL A 157 2.89 0.96 -5.14
N ARG A 158 2.77 -0.34 -4.83
CA ARG A 158 1.73 -1.23 -5.37
C ARG A 158 0.95 -1.92 -4.26
N TYR A 159 -0.36 -2.06 -4.44
CA TYR A 159 -1.21 -2.84 -3.54
C TYR A 159 -1.25 -4.31 -3.98
N ASP A 160 -0.83 -5.22 -3.10
CA ASP A 160 -0.62 -6.64 -3.42
C ASP A 160 -1.64 -7.60 -2.76
N GLY A 161 -2.66 -7.03 -2.11
CA GLY A 161 -3.80 -7.77 -1.57
C GLY A 161 -3.85 -7.81 -0.05
N LEU A 162 -4.69 -8.71 0.45
CA LEU A 162 -4.99 -8.89 1.86
C LEU A 162 -4.18 -10.03 2.45
N TYR A 163 -3.64 -9.77 3.64
CA TYR A 163 -2.86 -10.70 4.43
C TYR A 163 -3.44 -10.77 5.85
N LYS A 164 -3.13 -11.83 6.58
CA LYS A 164 -3.40 -11.96 8.01
C LYS A 164 -2.10 -12.19 8.75
N ILE A 165 -2.00 -11.64 9.96
CA ILE A 165 -0.91 -12.01 10.87
C ILE A 165 -1.20 -13.41 11.39
N ILE A 166 -0.25 -14.32 11.24
CA ILE A 166 -0.37 -15.72 11.69
C ILE A 166 0.46 -16.01 12.93
N SER A 167 1.55 -15.26 13.15
CA SER A 167 2.35 -15.34 14.35
C SER A 167 3.17 -14.06 14.54
N LYS A 168 3.79 -13.93 15.72
CA LYS A 168 4.81 -12.93 16.01
C LYS A 168 5.94 -13.55 16.81
N GLU A 169 7.13 -13.03 16.65
CA GLU A 169 8.34 -13.46 17.34
C GLU A 169 9.04 -12.25 17.95
N GLU A 170 9.62 -12.42 19.14
CA GLU A 170 10.45 -11.38 19.77
C GLU A 170 11.76 -11.24 19.02
N MET A 171 12.13 -10.00 18.71
CA MET A 171 13.39 -9.68 18.09
C MET A 171 14.46 -9.42 19.16
N THR A 172 15.68 -9.89 18.92
CA THR A 172 16.79 -9.58 19.81
C THR A 172 17.28 -8.14 19.61
N LYS A 173 18.06 -7.62 20.56
CA LYS A 173 18.66 -6.28 20.46
C LYS A 173 19.68 -6.18 19.32
N GLU A 174 20.27 -7.31 18.94
CA GLU A 174 21.16 -7.43 17.78
C GLU A 174 20.38 -7.29 16.47
N GLU A 175 19.15 -7.82 16.41
CA GLU A 175 18.27 -7.71 15.24
C GLU A 175 17.64 -6.33 15.11
N SER A 176 17.20 -5.73 16.21
CA SER A 176 16.69 -4.35 16.20
C SER A 176 16.87 -3.61 17.52
N LYS A 177 17.21 -2.31 17.40
CA LYS A 177 17.29 -1.39 18.54
C LYS A 177 15.95 -0.75 18.91
N ARG A 178 14.94 -0.84 18.05
CA ARG A 178 13.66 -0.12 18.20
C ARG A 178 12.43 -1.02 18.08
N GLN A 179 12.54 -2.14 17.38
CA GLN A 179 11.44 -3.06 17.16
C GLN A 179 11.56 -4.24 18.10
N ASN A 180 10.48 -4.49 18.84
CA ASN A 180 10.42 -5.60 19.80
C ASN A 180 9.94 -6.90 19.13
N TYR A 181 9.17 -6.80 18.06
CA TYR A 181 8.51 -7.95 17.43
C TYR A 181 8.61 -7.91 15.91
N ARG A 182 8.79 -9.10 15.33
CA ARG A 182 8.61 -9.40 13.91
C ARG A 182 7.32 -10.19 13.74
N TYR A 183 6.45 -9.73 12.88
CA TYR A 183 5.14 -10.31 12.62
C TYR A 183 5.21 -11.13 11.33
N LYS A 184 4.79 -12.39 11.37
CA LYS A 184 4.65 -13.21 10.18
C LYS A 184 3.24 -13.03 9.63
N LEU A 185 3.14 -12.56 8.38
CA LEU A 185 1.87 -12.42 7.69
C LEU A 185 1.80 -13.37 6.51
N LEU A 186 0.62 -13.96 6.31
CA LEU A 186 0.32 -14.84 5.20
C LEU A 186 -0.80 -14.24 4.34
N ARG A 187 -0.62 -14.29 3.02
CA ARG A 187 -1.61 -13.82 2.06
C ARG A 187 -2.89 -14.64 2.17
N CYS A 188 -4.05 -13.97 2.14
CA CYS A 188 -5.33 -14.66 2.15
C CYS A 188 -5.56 -15.43 0.84
N GLU A 189 -6.16 -16.61 0.95
CA GLU A 189 -6.61 -17.41 -0.19
C GLU A 189 -7.72 -16.70 -0.98
N ASN A 190 -8.06 -17.25 -2.16
CA ASN A 190 -9.17 -16.76 -3.01
C ASN A 190 -9.04 -15.29 -3.44
N GLN A 191 -7.81 -14.81 -3.60
CA GLN A 191 -7.50 -13.54 -4.22
C GLN A 191 -6.77 -13.79 -5.53
N LYS A 192 -7.05 -12.99 -6.56
CA LYS A 192 -6.27 -13.02 -7.81
C LYS A 192 -4.78 -12.83 -7.51
N PRO A 193 -3.88 -13.40 -8.34
CA PRO A 193 -2.45 -13.21 -8.15
C PRO A 193 -2.12 -11.72 -8.19
N PHE A 194 -1.16 -11.27 -7.35
CA PHE A 194 -0.65 -9.92 -7.49
C PHE A 194 0.41 -9.89 -8.60
N PRO A 195 0.38 -8.89 -9.48
CA PRO A 195 1.20 -8.90 -10.68
C PRO A 195 2.62 -8.41 -10.34
N TYR A 196 3.46 -9.33 -9.88
CA TYR A 196 4.84 -9.03 -9.50
C TYR A 196 5.78 -9.08 -10.70
N ASN A 197 5.50 -9.95 -11.68
CA ASN A 197 6.26 -10.10 -12.91
C ASN A 197 5.31 -10.26 -14.13
N GLY A 198 5.87 -10.16 -15.34
CA GLY A 198 5.12 -10.34 -16.59
C GLY A 198 4.41 -9.08 -17.08
N GLU A 199 3.55 -9.26 -18.09
CA GLU A 199 2.86 -8.18 -18.81
C GLU A 199 1.86 -7.39 -17.95
N ASP A 200 1.26 -8.07 -16.96
CA ASP A 200 0.32 -7.44 -16.02
C ASP A 200 1.01 -6.68 -14.89
N SER A 201 2.35 -6.78 -14.77
CA SER A 201 3.13 -6.14 -13.71
C SER A 201 2.94 -4.63 -13.73
N ARG A 202 2.71 -4.07 -12.54
CA ARG A 202 2.66 -2.62 -12.35
C ARG A 202 3.89 -2.14 -11.57
N PRO A 203 4.49 -1.01 -11.96
CA PRO A 203 4.07 -0.12 -13.06
C PRO A 203 4.36 -0.70 -14.45
N THR A 204 3.48 -0.38 -15.41
CA THR A 204 3.68 -0.60 -16.85
C THR A 204 4.87 0.19 -17.38
N MET A 205 5.28 -0.09 -18.63
CA MET A 205 6.36 0.67 -19.29
C MET A 205 6.01 2.15 -19.41
N GLU A 206 4.76 2.48 -19.73
CA GLU A 206 4.25 3.85 -19.87
C GLU A 206 4.19 4.57 -18.53
N GLU A 207 3.68 3.90 -17.48
CA GLU A 207 3.68 4.45 -16.11
C GLU A 207 5.11 4.69 -15.61
N LYS A 208 6.03 3.76 -15.88
CA LYS A 208 7.44 3.94 -15.54
C LYS A 208 8.07 5.10 -16.31
N ALA A 209 7.80 5.23 -17.60
CA ALA A 209 8.34 6.30 -18.42
C ALA A 209 7.87 7.68 -17.93
N GLU A 210 6.56 7.88 -17.72
CA GLU A 210 6.04 9.15 -17.19
C GLU A 210 6.58 9.45 -15.78
N PHE A 211 6.72 8.44 -14.92
CA PHE A 211 7.31 8.64 -13.59
C PHE A 211 8.76 9.13 -13.68
N MET A 212 9.54 8.56 -14.59
CA MET A 212 10.93 8.96 -14.82
C MET A 212 11.04 10.34 -15.49
N GLU A 213 10.11 10.73 -16.36
CA GLU A 213 10.02 12.08 -16.93
C GLU A 213 9.69 13.15 -15.88
N MET A 214 8.94 12.79 -14.83
CA MET A 214 8.61 13.69 -13.73
C MET A 214 9.68 13.75 -12.62
N LYS A 215 10.55 12.73 -12.49
CA LYS A 215 11.64 12.71 -11.50
C LYS A 215 12.61 13.92 -11.53
N PRO A 216 12.97 14.51 -12.69
CA PRO A 216 13.76 15.75 -12.74
C PRO A 216 13.13 16.92 -11.97
N TRP A 217 11.80 16.96 -11.81
CA TRP A 217 11.11 17.93 -10.95
C TRP A 217 11.25 17.62 -9.46
N GLU A 218 11.40 16.34 -9.09
CA GLU A 218 11.61 15.91 -7.71
C GLU A 218 13.05 16.10 -7.24
N ALA A 219 14.04 16.01 -8.13
CA ALA A 219 15.44 16.29 -7.80
C ALA A 219 15.68 17.75 -7.38
N LEU A 220 14.79 18.68 -7.77
CA LEU A 220 14.77 20.07 -7.32
C LEU A 220 14.18 20.24 -5.90
N ARG A 221 13.79 19.16 -5.21
CA ARG A 221 13.26 19.17 -3.83
C ARG A 221 14.34 19.16 -2.75
N HIS A 222 15.62 18.99 -3.11
CA HIS A 222 16.76 18.97 -2.18
C HIS A 222 17.55 20.28 -2.23
#